data_AF-A0A8T1A1W8-F1
#
_entry.id   AF-A0A8T1A1W8-F1
#
_cell.length_a   1.000
_cell.length_b   1.000
_cell.length_c   1.000
_cell.angle_alpha   90.00
_cell.angle_beta   90.00
_cell.angle_gamma   90.00
#
_symmetry.space_group_name_H-M   'P 1'
#
loop_
_entity.id
_entity.type
_entity.pdbx_description
1 polymer ?
#
loop_
_entity_poly.entity_id
_entity_poly.type
_entity_poly.pdbx_seq_one_letter_code
_entity_poly.pdbx_strand_id
1 'polypeptide(L)'
;MLKYQKWLAAFVVLLALWLLLLRYATDHVQDPRVLQVVTTLPMYALVSFGAYSLAVIAVSVMAVQDFPEAAKELDRQVVEAKADLTKKGFKRVRAGSLPRVRKQGRRDGFQRGRRRVPQLRHDPRVGDVADARLNSLSLSTYLVDPKKGGGGADGEAGRKHKRPNISSDSAKVKRMQRNMARIQEVADYLSLPKKIVEIALDVYAEAEKQGVNMRGPERESMAVAVLFIACRKAGNARSLKEFEEASGIPKRRIGKSFMSLQRRLDLEVKQATTEEYVQRFCSRLGLPSKTQMIAHTVAKKADSLELSSGQPPVAVAASVIYLVAAYTNAKRSIQEISDVTMIGEKSMKRVCKELNKSRVVLFEGVVMT
;
A
#
# COMPACT_ATOMS: atom_id res chain seq x y z
N MET A 1 31.75 0.66 15.76
CA MET A 1 32.04 2.07 16.08
C MET A 1 31.89 2.89 14.81
N LEU A 2 31.01 3.89 14.85
CA LEU A 2 30.43 4.53 13.68
C LEU A 2 31.51 5.35 12.96
N LYS A 3 31.72 5.14 11.66
CA LYS A 3 32.71 5.85 10.82
C LYS A 3 32.68 7.38 11.01
N TYR A 4 31.51 7.91 11.35
CA TYR A 4 31.28 9.31 11.70
C TYR A 4 32.09 9.82 12.90
N GLN A 5 32.27 9.01 13.95
CA GLN A 5 33.03 9.41 15.14
C GLN A 5 34.51 9.66 14.85
N LYS A 6 35.11 8.94 13.89
CA LYS A 6 36.50 9.14 13.48
C LYS A 6 36.69 10.48 12.74
N TRP A 7 35.74 10.82 11.87
CA TRP A 7 35.73 12.10 11.15
C TRP A 7 35.48 13.29 12.08
N LEU A 8 34.56 13.14 13.03
CA LEU A 8 34.28 14.17 14.03
C LEU A 8 35.50 14.45 14.92
N ALA A 9 36.22 13.40 15.35
CA ALA A 9 37.46 13.55 16.11
C ALA A 9 38.56 14.27 15.29
N ALA A 10 38.73 13.92 14.01
CA ALA A 10 39.70 14.57 13.13
C ALA A 10 39.39 16.07 12.93
N PHE A 11 38.12 16.42 12.75
CA PHE A 11 37.68 17.81 12.61
C PHE A 11 37.97 18.63 13.88
N VAL A 12 37.69 18.08 15.06
CA VAL A 12 37.95 18.75 16.35
C VAL A 12 39.45 19.01 16.55
N VAL A 13 40.32 18.07 16.20
CA VAL A 13 41.78 18.25 16.28
C VAL A 13 42.27 19.35 15.33
N LEU A 14 41.75 19.39 14.10
CA LEU A 14 42.15 20.38 13.09
C LEU A 14 41.67 21.80 13.47
N LEU A 15 40.47 21.91 14.02
CA LEU A 15 39.93 23.17 14.53
C LEU A 15 40.71 23.68 15.76
N ALA A 16 41.08 22.77 16.67
CA ALA A 16 41.91 23.12 17.82
C ALA A 16 43.30 23.62 17.38
N LEU A 17 43.92 22.96 16.39
CA LEU A 17 45.22 23.37 15.84
C LEU A 17 45.14 24.75 15.17
N TRP A 18 44.07 25.04 14.43
CA TRP A 18 43.86 26.36 13.84
C TRP A 18 43.68 27.46 14.90
N LEU A 19 42.88 27.21 15.95
CA LEU A 19 42.69 28.17 17.04
C LEU A 19 44.00 28.45 17.80
N LEU A 20 44.84 27.43 17.97
CA LEU A 20 46.16 27.56 18.60
C LEU A 20 47.11 28.38 17.72
N LEU A 21 47.06 28.16 16.40
CA LEU A 21 47.82 28.93 15.42
C LEU A 21 47.34 30.38 15.31
N LEU A 22 46.04 30.63 15.45
CA LEU A 22 45.47 31.98 15.49
C LEU A 22 45.91 32.74 16.75
N ARG A 23 45.91 32.09 17.92
CA ARG A 23 46.43 32.68 19.16
C ARG A 23 47.91 33.01 19.06
N TYR A 24 48.71 32.05 18.59
CA TYR A 24 50.15 32.24 18.40
C TYR A 24 50.47 33.36 17.40
N ALA A 25 49.74 33.44 16.28
CA ALA A 25 49.93 34.49 15.28
C ALA A 25 49.52 35.87 15.81
N THR A 26 48.55 35.96 16.73
CA THR A 26 48.13 37.22 17.36
C THR A 26 49.15 37.72 18.39
N ASP A 27 49.82 36.80 19.10
CA ASP A 27 50.72 37.15 20.21
C ASP A 27 52.18 37.39 19.78
N HIS A 28 52.64 36.87 18.63
CA HIS A 28 54.07 36.91 18.23
C HIS A 28 54.37 37.57 16.89
N VAL A 29 53.37 37.89 16.06
CA VAL A 29 53.60 38.44 14.71
C VAL A 29 52.87 39.77 14.54
N GLN A 30 53.63 40.87 14.41
CA GLN A 30 53.09 42.22 14.18
C GLN A 30 52.86 42.56 12.70
N ASP A 31 53.20 41.66 11.77
CA ASP A 31 52.99 41.88 10.34
C ASP A 31 51.51 41.73 9.94
N PRO A 32 50.85 42.79 9.44
CA PRO A 32 49.40 42.78 9.17
C PRO A 32 49.00 41.82 8.05
N ARG A 33 49.93 41.47 7.16
CA ARG A 33 49.71 40.52 6.05
C ARG A 33 49.55 39.08 6.55
N VAL A 34 50.33 38.69 7.56
CA VAL A 34 50.30 37.32 8.09
C VAL A 34 49.01 37.08 8.86
N LEU A 35 48.54 38.09 9.60
CA LEU A 35 47.28 38.01 10.33
C LEU A 35 46.08 37.82 9.37
N GLN A 36 46.05 38.53 8.25
CA GLN A 36 45.00 38.36 7.22
C GLN A 36 44.96 36.95 6.62
N VAL A 37 46.12 36.35 6.35
CA VAL A 37 46.19 34.98 5.81
C VAL A 37 45.73 33.95 6.84
N VAL A 38 46.16 34.07 8.09
CA VAL A 38 45.81 33.11 9.16
C VAL A 38 44.32 33.14 9.49
N THR A 39 43.71 34.33 9.49
CA THR A 39 42.26 34.48 9.72
C THR A 39 41.42 33.94 8.55
N THR A 40 41.90 34.04 7.31
CA THR A 40 41.15 33.58 6.12
C THR A 40 41.39 32.10 5.76
N LEU A 41 42.39 31.46 6.38
CA LEU A 41 42.77 30.05 6.15
C LEU A 41 41.60 29.05 6.22
N PRO A 42 40.64 29.13 7.19
CA PRO A 42 39.52 28.19 7.23
C PRO A 42 38.59 28.29 6.02
N MET A 43 38.42 29.49 5.46
CA MET A 43 37.59 29.70 4.27
C MET A 43 38.25 29.04 3.05
N TYR A 44 39.57 29.17 2.89
CA TYR A 44 40.30 28.50 1.81
C TYR A 44 40.27 26.97 1.97
N ALA A 45 40.41 26.45 3.19
CA ALA A 45 40.33 25.02 3.46
C ALA A 45 38.94 24.44 3.17
N LEU A 46 37.87 25.18 3.46
CA LEU A 46 36.50 24.77 3.17
C LEU A 46 36.24 24.70 1.65
N VAL A 47 36.70 25.71 0.91
CA VAL A 47 36.55 25.78 -0.56
C VAL A 47 37.33 24.66 -1.25
N SER A 48 38.57 24.41 -0.83
CA SER A 48 39.40 23.34 -1.42
C SER A 48 38.86 21.95 -1.08
N PHE A 49 38.37 21.73 0.14
CA PHE A 49 37.71 20.48 0.52
C PHE A 49 36.40 20.26 -0.26
N GLY A 50 35.61 21.30 -0.46
CA GLY A 50 34.39 21.25 -1.27
C GLY A 50 34.68 20.86 -2.73
N ALA A 51 35.70 21.46 -3.34
CA ALA A 51 36.13 21.13 -4.69
C ALA A 51 36.63 19.67 -4.79
N TYR A 52 37.42 19.22 -3.82
CA TYR A 52 37.90 17.84 -3.77
C TYR A 52 36.75 16.83 -3.63
N SER A 53 35.77 17.11 -2.76
CA SER A 53 34.60 16.24 -2.56
C SER A 53 33.77 16.10 -3.83
N LEU A 54 33.53 17.19 -4.56
CA LEU A 54 32.81 17.16 -5.84
C LEU A 54 33.58 16.38 -6.91
N ALA A 55 34.90 16.53 -7.00
CA ALA A 55 35.73 15.78 -7.93
C ALA A 55 35.69 14.26 -7.65
N VAL A 56 35.76 13.86 -6.38
CA VAL A 56 35.67 12.45 -5.98
C VAL A 56 34.30 11.86 -6.31
N ILE A 57 33.21 12.60 -6.07
CA ILE A 57 31.86 12.17 -6.44
C ILE A 57 31.75 12.05 -7.96
N ALA A 58 32.27 13.01 -8.73
CA ALA A 58 32.25 12.97 -10.20
C ALA A 58 32.99 11.74 -10.74
N VAL A 59 34.21 11.45 -10.24
CA VAL A 59 34.96 10.24 -10.62
C VAL A 59 34.23 8.97 -10.21
N SER A 60 33.61 8.95 -9.02
CA SER A 60 32.85 7.78 -8.54
C SER A 60 31.60 7.54 -9.38
N VAL A 61 30.90 8.60 -9.81
CA VAL A 61 29.71 8.50 -10.67
C VAL A 61 30.09 8.07 -12.08
N MET A 62 31.22 8.56 -12.61
CA MET A 62 31.74 8.14 -13.92
C MET A 62 32.23 6.68 -13.91
N ALA A 63 32.69 6.17 -12.76
CA ALA A 63 33.12 4.78 -12.60
C ALA A 63 31.96 3.77 -12.43
N VAL A 64 30.70 4.21 -12.34
CA VAL A 64 29.52 3.34 -12.13
C VAL A 64 28.96 2.77 -13.46
N GLN A 65 29.61 3.00 -14.60
CA GLN A 65 29.20 2.36 -15.85
C GLN A 65 29.74 0.92 -15.99
N ASP A 66 28.75 0.01 -15.96
CA ASP A 66 28.67 -1.36 -16.46
C ASP A 66 29.46 -2.46 -15.73
N PHE A 67 28.73 -3.28 -14.96
CA PHE A 67 29.15 -4.61 -14.49
C PHE A 67 28.56 -5.71 -15.41
N PRO A 68 29.07 -5.92 -16.64
CA PRO A 68 28.62 -7.00 -17.51
C PRO A 68 28.96 -8.39 -16.93
N GLU A 69 29.94 -8.48 -16.04
CA GLU A 69 30.34 -9.73 -15.38
C GLU A 69 29.30 -10.22 -14.37
N ALA A 70 28.68 -9.32 -13.61
CA ALA A 70 27.62 -9.68 -12.67
C ALA A 70 26.36 -10.21 -13.38
N ALA A 71 26.05 -9.66 -14.56
CA ALA A 71 24.95 -10.14 -15.40
C ALA A 71 25.24 -11.55 -15.96
N LYS A 72 26.46 -11.80 -16.45
CA LYS A 72 26.87 -13.13 -16.95
C LYS A 72 26.89 -14.21 -15.86
N GLU A 73 27.27 -13.84 -14.64
CA GLU A 73 27.27 -14.76 -13.51
C GLU A 73 25.84 -15.13 -13.08
N LEU A 74 24.93 -14.16 -13.08
CA LEU A 74 23.51 -14.41 -12.82
C LEU A 74 22.88 -15.32 -13.88
N ASP A 75 23.22 -15.11 -15.16
CA ASP A 75 22.74 -15.96 -16.26
C ASP A 75 23.24 -17.41 -16.15
N ARG A 76 24.49 -17.61 -15.72
CA ARG A 76 25.03 -18.96 -15.43
C ARG A 76 24.27 -19.65 -14.31
N GLN A 77 24.01 -18.97 -13.20
CA GLN A 77 23.26 -19.53 -12.07
C GLN A 77 21.83 -19.91 -12.48
N VAL A 78 21.20 -19.11 -13.36
CA VAL A 78 19.89 -19.43 -13.91
C VAL A 78 19.92 -20.67 -14.81
N VAL A 79 20.99 -20.89 -15.58
CA VAL A 79 21.15 -22.10 -16.42
C VAL A 79 21.40 -23.35 -15.57
N GLU A 80 22.22 -23.25 -14.53
CA GLU A 80 22.50 -24.36 -13.61
C GLU A 80 21.25 -24.77 -12.82
N ALA A 81 20.53 -23.78 -12.27
CA ALA A 81 19.24 -24.03 -11.59
C ALA A 81 18.21 -24.69 -12.52
N LYS A 82 18.21 -24.34 -13.82
CA LYS A 82 17.34 -24.99 -14.83
C LYS A 82 17.73 -26.46 -15.05
N ALA A 83 19.03 -26.77 -15.11
CA ALA A 83 19.53 -28.12 -15.30
C ALA A 83 19.17 -29.03 -14.11
N ASP A 84 19.29 -28.50 -12.89
CA ASP A 84 18.92 -29.22 -11.67
C ASP A 84 17.42 -29.51 -11.57
N LEU A 85 16.57 -28.56 -11.99
CA LEU A 85 15.12 -28.78 -12.05
C LEU A 85 14.74 -29.84 -13.09
N THR A 86 15.45 -29.90 -14.23
CA THR A 86 15.24 -30.97 -15.21
C THR A 86 15.70 -32.33 -14.71
N LYS A 87 16.80 -32.43 -13.95
CA LYS A 87 17.23 -33.68 -13.28
C LYS A 87 16.20 -34.14 -12.23
N LYS A 88 15.54 -33.21 -11.54
CA LYS A 88 14.45 -33.49 -10.59
C LYS A 88 13.10 -33.81 -11.26
N GLY A 89 13.05 -33.95 -12.59
CA GLY A 89 11.87 -34.41 -13.33
C GLY A 89 10.83 -33.33 -13.64
N PHE A 90 11.11 -32.05 -13.40
CA PHE A 90 10.20 -30.96 -13.73
C PHE A 90 10.26 -30.64 -15.23
N LYS A 91 9.27 -31.10 -16.01
CA LYS A 91 9.09 -30.71 -17.42
C LYS A 91 8.50 -29.31 -17.53
N ARG A 92 9.18 -28.42 -18.26
CA ARG A 92 8.64 -27.12 -18.67
C ARG A 92 7.39 -27.33 -19.54
N VAL A 93 6.24 -26.82 -19.10
CA VAL A 93 5.11 -26.59 -20.00
C VAL A 93 5.44 -25.35 -20.82
N ARG A 94 5.80 -25.51 -22.10
CA ARG A 94 5.88 -24.35 -23.02
C ARG A 94 4.48 -23.76 -23.11
N ALA A 95 4.37 -22.42 -23.04
CA ALA A 95 3.11 -21.68 -23.11
C ALA A 95 2.36 -21.77 -24.46
N GLY A 96 2.57 -22.83 -25.23
CA GLY A 96 1.89 -23.10 -26.50
C GLY A 96 1.69 -24.59 -26.82
N SER A 97 2.04 -25.53 -25.94
CA SER A 97 1.97 -26.98 -26.24
C SER A 97 1.07 -27.77 -25.28
N LEU A 98 -0.10 -27.22 -24.93
CA LEU A 98 -1.17 -28.03 -24.36
C LEU A 98 -1.90 -28.75 -25.52
N PRO A 99 -2.13 -30.07 -25.45
CA PRO A 99 -2.93 -30.77 -26.44
C PRO A 99 -4.34 -30.16 -26.46
N ARG A 100 -4.78 -29.78 -27.66
CA ARG A 100 -6.11 -29.22 -27.90
C ARG A 100 -7.11 -30.36 -27.69
N VAL A 101 -7.66 -30.45 -26.47
CA VAL A 101 -8.75 -31.39 -26.16
C VAL A 101 -9.90 -31.08 -27.11
N ARG A 102 -10.16 -31.98 -28.05
CA ARG A 102 -11.30 -31.94 -28.95
C ARG A 102 -12.52 -32.32 -28.10
N LYS A 103 -13.10 -31.36 -27.38
CA LYS A 103 -14.39 -31.58 -26.72
C LYS A 103 -15.46 -31.73 -27.81
N GLN A 104 -15.97 -32.95 -27.92
CA GLN A 104 -17.23 -33.26 -28.60
C GLN A 104 -18.29 -32.25 -28.13
N GLY A 105 -19.03 -31.70 -29.09
CA GLY A 105 -19.84 -30.49 -28.91
C GLY A 105 -20.83 -30.54 -27.74
N ARG A 106 -20.65 -29.61 -26.80
CA ARG A 106 -21.77 -28.92 -26.13
C ARG A 106 -21.76 -27.47 -26.60
N ARG A 107 -22.86 -27.06 -27.21
CA ARG A 107 -23.07 -25.73 -27.78
C ARG A 107 -23.29 -24.72 -26.66
N ASP A 108 -22.22 -24.32 -25.98
CA ASP A 108 -22.28 -23.22 -25.02
C ASP A 108 -22.08 -21.91 -25.77
N GLY A 109 -23.14 -21.09 -25.86
CA GLY A 109 -23.22 -19.85 -26.63
C GLY A 109 -22.27 -18.71 -26.21
N PHE A 110 -21.30 -18.97 -25.33
CA PHE A 110 -20.49 -17.95 -24.67
C PHE A 110 -19.11 -17.68 -25.33
N GLN A 111 -18.67 -18.49 -26.30
CA GLN A 111 -17.33 -18.39 -26.90
C GLN A 111 -17.29 -17.88 -28.36
N ARG A 112 -18.30 -17.16 -28.85
CA ARG A 112 -18.23 -16.59 -30.22
C ARG A 112 -17.40 -15.30 -30.36
N GLY A 113 -16.81 -14.75 -29.29
CA GLY A 113 -16.23 -13.40 -29.33
C GLY A 113 -14.70 -13.26 -29.21
N ARG A 114 -13.92 -14.32 -28.99
CA ARG A 114 -12.46 -14.19 -28.76
C ARG A 114 -11.63 -14.90 -29.83
N ARG A 115 -11.73 -14.44 -31.08
CA ARG A 115 -10.61 -14.57 -32.03
C ARG A 115 -9.64 -13.45 -31.69
N ARG A 116 -8.34 -13.75 -31.58
CA ARG A 116 -7.30 -12.72 -31.53
C ARG A 116 -7.32 -12.01 -32.89
N VAL A 117 -8.08 -10.93 -32.98
CA VAL A 117 -8.06 -10.04 -34.14
C VAL A 117 -6.97 -9.00 -33.94
N PRO A 118 -6.25 -8.59 -35.01
CA PRO A 118 -5.42 -7.38 -34.97
C PRO A 118 -6.32 -6.20 -34.59
N GLN A 119 -5.76 -5.14 -33.99
CA GLN A 119 -6.50 -3.94 -33.56
C GLN A 119 -7.35 -3.34 -34.71
N LEU A 120 -8.59 -3.81 -34.85
CA LEU A 120 -9.62 -3.22 -35.69
C LEU A 120 -10.20 -2.07 -34.88
N ARG A 121 -10.29 -0.88 -35.48
CA ARG A 121 -10.88 0.32 -34.83
C ARG A 121 -12.35 0.14 -34.41
N HIS A 122 -12.99 -0.95 -34.84
CA HIS A 122 -14.37 -1.27 -34.52
C HIS A 122 -14.47 -2.73 -34.09
N ASP A 123 -14.72 -2.95 -32.79
CA ASP A 123 -15.11 -4.26 -32.28
C ASP A 123 -16.47 -4.64 -32.90
N PRO A 124 -16.66 -5.86 -33.46
CA PRO A 124 -17.94 -6.35 -33.96
C PRO A 124 -18.89 -6.74 -32.79
N ARG A 125 -18.93 -5.90 -31.76
CA ARG A 125 -19.66 -6.11 -30.52
C ARG A 125 -21.10 -5.64 -30.71
N VAL A 126 -21.99 -6.60 -30.94
CA VAL A 126 -23.43 -6.39 -31.16
C VAL A 126 -24.23 -6.10 -29.88
N GLY A 127 -23.58 -6.02 -28.71
CA GLY A 127 -24.20 -5.70 -27.43
C GLY A 127 -23.18 -5.31 -26.36
N ASP A 128 -23.56 -4.40 -25.48
CA ASP A 128 -22.70 -3.98 -24.38
C ASP A 128 -22.74 -4.98 -23.20
N VAL A 129 -21.72 -4.96 -22.35
CA VAL A 129 -21.64 -5.78 -21.13
C VAL A 129 -22.32 -4.96 -20.06
N ALA A 130 -23.61 -5.20 -19.88
CA ALA A 130 -24.33 -4.71 -18.73
C ALA A 130 -23.82 -5.46 -17.47
N ASP A 131 -23.53 -4.72 -16.41
CA ASP A 131 -23.29 -5.34 -15.10
C ASP A 131 -24.61 -5.99 -14.64
N ALA A 132 -24.60 -7.32 -14.47
CA ALA A 132 -25.78 -8.10 -14.08
C ALA A 132 -26.40 -7.60 -12.76
N ARG A 133 -25.60 -6.94 -11.91
CA ARG A 133 -26.05 -6.35 -10.65
C ARG A 133 -27.05 -5.21 -10.84
N LEU A 134 -26.95 -4.47 -11.96
CA LEU A 134 -27.78 -3.30 -12.27
C LEU A 134 -29.16 -3.65 -12.89
N ASN A 135 -29.40 -4.93 -13.22
CA ASN A 135 -30.62 -5.45 -13.87
C ASN A 135 -31.00 -4.70 -15.18
N SER A 136 -32.17 -5.04 -15.73
CA SER A 136 -32.78 -4.51 -16.97
C SER A 136 -32.91 -2.98 -17.06
N LEU A 137 -32.63 -2.24 -15.99
CA LEU A 137 -32.67 -0.77 -15.98
C LEU A 137 -31.43 -0.13 -16.65
N SER A 138 -30.41 -0.89 -17.01
CA SER A 138 -29.20 -0.40 -17.68
C SER A 138 -29.33 -0.19 -19.20
N LEU A 139 -30.49 -0.52 -19.79
CA LEU A 139 -30.77 -0.43 -21.22
C LEU A 139 -31.10 1.00 -21.70
N SER A 140 -30.33 2.01 -21.27
CA SER A 140 -30.47 3.37 -21.79
C SER A 140 -29.35 3.65 -22.79
N THR A 141 -29.69 3.71 -24.08
CA THR A 141 -28.81 4.28 -25.10
C THR A 141 -28.98 5.80 -25.11
N TYR A 142 -27.90 6.52 -25.36
CA TYR A 142 -27.95 7.96 -25.57
C TYR A 142 -27.30 8.28 -26.91
N LEU A 143 -28.03 9.04 -27.74
CA LEU A 143 -27.51 9.54 -29.01
C LEU A 143 -26.63 10.75 -28.72
N VAL A 144 -25.36 10.69 -29.14
CA VAL A 144 -24.45 11.83 -29.15
C VAL A 144 -24.37 12.33 -30.58
N ASP A 145 -24.60 13.63 -30.79
CA ASP A 145 -24.59 14.25 -32.12
C ASP A 145 -23.13 14.55 -32.52
N PRO A 146 -22.52 13.79 -33.45
CA PRO A 146 -21.08 13.84 -33.71
C PRO A 146 -20.64 15.16 -34.36
N LYS A 147 -21.54 15.89 -35.02
CA LYS A 147 -21.22 17.16 -35.70
C LYS A 147 -20.96 18.33 -34.75
N LYS A 148 -21.34 18.23 -33.47
CA LYS A 148 -21.09 19.26 -32.44
C LYS A 148 -19.81 19.04 -31.63
N GLY A 149 -19.06 17.94 -31.89
CA GLY A 149 -17.81 17.61 -31.19
C GLY A 149 -16.53 18.11 -31.88
N GLY A 150 -16.63 18.71 -33.07
CA GLY A 150 -15.50 19.30 -33.79
C GLY A 150 -15.33 20.78 -33.49
N GLY A 151 -14.94 21.13 -32.28
CA GLY A 151 -14.50 22.49 -31.95
C GLY A 151 -12.99 22.57 -32.09
N GLY A 152 -12.51 23.26 -33.13
CA GLY A 152 -11.15 23.77 -33.16
C GLY A 152 -10.87 24.66 -31.95
N ALA A 153 -9.59 24.81 -31.64
CA ALA A 153 -9.12 25.75 -30.64
C ALA A 153 -9.77 27.12 -30.88
N ASP A 154 -10.23 27.75 -29.80
CA ASP A 154 -10.71 29.12 -29.72
C ASP A 154 -12.20 29.33 -30.04
N GLY A 155 -13.02 29.52 -28.99
CA GLY A 155 -14.37 30.07 -29.12
C GLY A 155 -15.44 29.42 -28.23
N GLU A 156 -15.61 29.99 -27.04
CA GLU A 156 -16.80 30.08 -26.19
C GLU A 156 -18.03 29.14 -26.36
N ALA A 157 -18.49 28.70 -25.19
CA ALA A 157 -19.83 28.20 -24.85
C ALA A 157 -20.19 26.78 -25.33
N GLY A 158 -19.67 25.79 -24.58
CA GLY A 158 -20.23 24.45 -24.49
C GLY A 158 -21.71 24.47 -24.12
N ARG A 159 -22.59 24.47 -25.12
CA ARG A 159 -24.03 24.27 -24.98
C ARG A 159 -24.25 22.85 -24.42
N LYS A 160 -24.37 22.77 -23.08
CA LYS A 160 -24.73 21.55 -22.34
C LYS A 160 -25.92 20.90 -23.06
N HIS A 161 -25.70 19.75 -23.70
CA HIS A 161 -26.79 18.99 -24.31
C HIS A 161 -27.87 18.78 -23.25
N LYS A 162 -29.10 19.20 -23.57
CA LYS A 162 -30.25 19.06 -22.66
C LYS A 162 -30.52 17.57 -22.54
N ARG A 163 -30.00 16.95 -21.48
CA ARG A 163 -30.21 15.53 -21.21
C ARG A 163 -31.72 15.29 -21.15
N PRO A 164 -32.26 14.27 -21.84
CA PRO A 164 -33.69 13.96 -21.76
C PRO A 164 -34.09 13.79 -20.29
N ASN A 165 -35.35 14.13 -19.96
CA ASN A 165 -35.89 13.93 -18.61
C ASN A 165 -35.75 12.43 -18.25
N ILE A 166 -34.86 12.18 -17.30
CA ILE A 166 -34.48 10.87 -16.80
C ILE A 166 -35.70 10.30 -16.07
N SER A 167 -36.25 9.19 -16.57
CA SER A 167 -37.28 8.41 -15.85
C SER A 167 -36.80 8.08 -14.43
N SER A 168 -37.71 7.93 -13.47
CA SER A 168 -37.39 7.56 -12.09
C SER A 168 -36.47 6.33 -11.97
N ASP A 169 -36.66 5.34 -12.86
CA ASP A 169 -35.83 4.14 -12.98
C ASP A 169 -34.40 4.46 -13.42
N SER A 170 -34.23 5.35 -14.40
CA SER A 170 -32.89 5.79 -14.82
C SER A 170 -32.20 6.66 -13.76
N ALA A 171 -32.95 7.36 -12.89
CA ALA A 171 -32.39 8.07 -11.74
C ALA A 171 -31.88 7.09 -10.65
N LYS A 172 -32.58 5.96 -10.46
CA LYS A 172 -32.16 4.87 -9.55
C LYS A 172 -30.83 4.26 -10.02
N VAL A 173 -30.71 3.93 -11.31
CA VAL A 173 -29.46 3.38 -11.88
C VAL A 173 -28.30 4.36 -11.75
N LYS A 174 -28.51 5.64 -12.05
CA LYS A 174 -27.46 6.67 -11.89
C LYS A 174 -27.02 6.86 -10.44
N ARG A 175 -27.92 6.68 -9.47
CA ARG A 175 -27.55 6.68 -8.06
C ARG A 175 -26.65 5.49 -7.73
N MET A 176 -27.07 4.30 -8.16
CA MET A 176 -26.34 3.06 -7.93
C MET A 176 -24.95 3.09 -8.57
N GLN A 177 -24.84 3.51 -9.83
CA GLN A 177 -23.56 3.69 -10.52
C GLN A 177 -22.63 4.66 -9.79
N ARG A 178 -23.15 5.78 -9.26
CA ARG A 178 -22.34 6.71 -8.45
C ARG A 178 -21.83 6.07 -7.16
N ASN A 179 -22.66 5.31 -6.46
CA ASN A 179 -22.23 4.61 -5.25
C ASN A 179 -21.20 3.52 -5.55
N MET A 180 -21.40 2.74 -6.62
CA MET A 180 -20.44 1.74 -7.08
C MET A 180 -19.09 2.38 -7.48
N ALA A 181 -19.13 3.51 -8.18
CA ALA A 181 -17.93 4.29 -8.49
C ALA A 181 -17.22 4.78 -7.22
N ARG A 182 -17.98 5.22 -6.19
CA ARG A 182 -17.41 5.63 -4.90
C ARG A 182 -16.77 4.45 -4.15
N ILE A 183 -17.36 3.25 -4.20
CA ILE A 183 -16.75 2.03 -3.64
C ILE A 183 -15.41 1.76 -4.33
N GLN A 184 -15.38 1.85 -5.66
CA GLN A 184 -14.16 1.62 -6.44
C GLN A 184 -13.07 2.64 -6.09
N GLU A 185 -13.41 3.93 -6.03
CA GLU A 185 -12.48 5.00 -5.68
C GLU A 185 -11.81 4.78 -4.31
N VAL A 186 -12.59 4.44 -3.28
CA VAL A 186 -12.06 4.17 -1.93
C VAL A 186 -11.24 2.87 -1.90
N ALA A 187 -11.65 1.86 -2.68
CA ALA A 187 -10.89 0.62 -2.80
C ALA A 187 -9.54 0.80 -3.50
N ASP A 188 -9.49 1.66 -4.52
CA ASP A 188 -8.27 2.01 -5.24
C ASP A 188 -7.30 2.77 -4.31
N TYR A 189 -7.81 3.72 -3.51
CA TYR A 189 -7.00 4.42 -2.50
C TYR A 189 -6.38 3.45 -1.47
N LEU A 190 -7.16 2.45 -1.03
CA LEU A 190 -6.69 1.42 -0.10
C LEU A 190 -5.87 0.30 -0.79
N SER A 191 -5.69 0.37 -2.11
CA SER A 191 -5.01 -0.65 -2.93
C SER A 191 -5.57 -2.06 -2.72
N LEU A 192 -6.90 -2.19 -2.69
CA LEU A 192 -7.56 -3.46 -2.48
C LEU A 192 -7.56 -4.32 -3.77
N PRO A 193 -7.42 -5.66 -3.66
CA PRO A 193 -7.58 -6.54 -4.80
C PRO A 193 -8.97 -6.45 -5.42
N LYS A 194 -9.04 -6.54 -6.76
CA LYS A 194 -10.32 -6.51 -7.52
C LYS A 194 -11.36 -7.51 -7.01
N LYS A 195 -10.92 -8.68 -6.55
CA LYS A 195 -11.78 -9.71 -5.93
C LYS A 195 -12.59 -9.16 -4.74
N ILE A 196 -12.00 -8.31 -3.91
CA ILE A 196 -12.69 -7.72 -2.75
C ILE A 196 -13.72 -6.70 -3.22
N VAL A 197 -13.40 -5.95 -4.28
CA VAL A 197 -14.32 -4.96 -4.85
C VAL A 197 -15.54 -5.65 -5.46
N GLU A 198 -15.35 -6.76 -6.17
CA GLU A 198 -16.46 -7.57 -6.68
C GLU A 198 -17.40 -8.04 -5.56
N ILE A 199 -16.84 -8.57 -4.46
CA ILE A 199 -17.61 -8.95 -3.27
C ILE A 199 -18.36 -7.74 -2.68
N ALA A 200 -17.72 -6.57 -2.65
CA ALA A 200 -18.36 -5.34 -2.17
C ALA A 200 -19.54 -4.93 -3.06
N LEU A 201 -19.39 -5.02 -4.38
CA LEU A 201 -20.47 -4.72 -5.34
C LEU A 201 -21.63 -5.71 -5.22
N ASP A 202 -21.35 -6.99 -4.94
CA ASP A 202 -22.38 -8.00 -4.69
C ASP A 202 -23.15 -7.71 -3.39
N VAL A 203 -22.45 -7.41 -2.30
CA VAL A 203 -23.08 -7.02 -1.02
C VAL A 203 -23.89 -5.73 -1.16
N TYR A 204 -23.39 -4.78 -1.95
CA TYR A 204 -24.12 -3.55 -2.26
C TYR A 204 -25.43 -3.85 -3.01
N ALA A 205 -25.37 -4.69 -4.04
CA ALA A 205 -26.53 -5.07 -4.83
C ALA A 205 -27.59 -5.79 -3.97
N GLU A 206 -27.14 -6.67 -3.07
CA GLU A 206 -28.02 -7.36 -2.12
C GLU A 206 -28.69 -6.38 -1.15
N ALA A 207 -27.94 -5.41 -0.63
CA ALA A 207 -28.49 -4.39 0.26
C ALA A 207 -29.58 -3.52 -0.42
N GLU A 208 -29.42 -3.19 -1.70
CA GLU A 208 -30.45 -2.47 -2.46
C GLU A 208 -31.68 -3.34 -2.76
N LYS A 209 -31.51 -4.65 -3.01
CA LYS A 209 -32.64 -5.58 -3.19
C LYS A 209 -33.50 -5.67 -1.93
N GLN A 210 -32.87 -5.69 -0.76
CA GLN A 210 -33.56 -5.71 0.53
C GLN A 210 -34.13 -4.34 0.94
N GLY A 211 -34.05 -3.33 0.08
CA GLY A 211 -34.65 -2.02 0.31
C GLY A 211 -33.96 -1.22 1.42
N VAL A 212 -32.68 -1.48 1.71
CA VAL A 212 -31.92 -0.65 2.66
C VAL A 212 -31.88 0.78 2.14
N ASN A 213 -32.35 1.74 2.95
CA ASN A 213 -32.47 3.12 2.51
C ASN A 213 -31.08 3.78 2.40
N MET A 214 -30.43 3.62 1.26
CA MET A 214 -29.14 4.25 0.92
C MET A 214 -29.33 5.65 0.30
N ARG A 215 -30.32 6.41 0.80
CA ARG A 215 -30.64 7.77 0.32
C ARG A 215 -30.13 8.82 1.31
N GLY A 216 -29.83 10.02 0.81
CA GLY A 216 -29.40 11.17 1.63
C GLY A 216 -27.89 11.20 1.93
N PRO A 217 -27.45 11.98 2.94
CA PRO A 217 -26.04 12.20 3.27
C PRO A 217 -25.33 10.92 3.74
N GLU A 218 -26.09 9.93 4.23
CA GLU A 218 -25.53 8.66 4.71
C GLU A 218 -25.17 7.71 3.55
N ARG A 219 -25.53 8.01 2.29
CA ARG A 219 -25.26 7.11 1.13
C ARG A 219 -23.78 6.79 0.95
N GLU A 220 -22.90 7.76 1.18
CA GLU A 220 -21.45 7.59 1.02
C GLU A 220 -20.88 6.79 2.19
N SER A 221 -21.39 7.01 3.40
CA SER A 221 -21.04 6.21 4.58
C SER A 221 -21.44 4.74 4.41
N MET A 222 -22.60 4.49 3.77
CA MET A 222 -23.07 3.15 3.45
C MET A 222 -22.19 2.46 2.40
N ALA A 223 -21.79 3.17 1.35
CA ALA A 223 -20.87 2.63 0.33
C ALA A 223 -19.54 2.17 0.96
N VAL A 224 -18.95 3.00 1.83
CA VAL A 224 -17.71 2.67 2.55
C VAL A 224 -17.93 1.52 3.54
N ALA A 225 -19.07 1.48 4.23
CA ALA A 225 -19.40 0.38 5.14
C ALA A 225 -19.59 -0.97 4.43
N VAL A 226 -20.13 -0.98 3.21
CA VAL A 226 -20.21 -2.19 2.38
C VAL A 226 -18.81 -2.70 2.03
N LEU A 227 -17.90 -1.80 1.66
CA LEU A 227 -16.51 -2.17 1.39
C LEU A 227 -15.80 -2.73 2.63
N PHE A 228 -16.07 -2.16 3.81
CA PHE A 228 -15.58 -2.67 5.09
C PHE A 228 -16.07 -4.10 5.38
N ILE A 229 -17.35 -4.39 5.12
CA ILE A 229 -17.92 -5.75 5.24
C ILE A 229 -17.23 -6.72 4.28
N ALA A 230 -17.03 -6.32 3.02
CA ALA A 230 -16.37 -7.15 2.02
C ALA A 230 -14.92 -7.47 2.40
N CYS A 231 -14.19 -6.50 2.95
CA CYS A 231 -12.83 -6.70 3.45
C CYS A 231 -12.78 -7.77 4.55
N ARG A 232 -13.72 -7.73 5.50
CA ARG A 232 -13.81 -8.75 6.57
C ARG A 232 -14.22 -10.12 6.04
N LYS A 233 -15.18 -10.19 5.12
CA LYS A 233 -15.58 -11.45 4.48
C LYS A 233 -14.43 -12.11 3.71
N ALA A 234 -13.51 -11.31 3.16
CA ALA A 234 -12.37 -11.79 2.40
C ALA A 234 -11.13 -12.14 3.26
N GLY A 235 -11.19 -11.98 4.60
CA GLY A 235 -10.03 -12.18 5.48
C GLY A 235 -8.92 -11.14 5.28
N ASN A 236 -9.27 -9.94 4.81
CA ASN A 236 -8.36 -8.80 4.66
C ASN A 236 -8.87 -7.64 5.52
N ALA A 237 -8.97 -7.86 6.83
CA ALA A 237 -9.56 -6.87 7.72
C ALA A 237 -8.77 -5.55 7.71
N ARG A 238 -9.51 -4.46 7.61
CA ARG A 238 -9.03 -3.08 7.63
C ARG A 238 -9.67 -2.37 8.81
N SER A 239 -8.94 -1.47 9.45
CA SER A 239 -9.44 -0.70 10.57
C SER A 239 -10.39 0.40 10.09
N LEU A 240 -11.35 0.80 10.93
CA LEU A 240 -12.27 1.90 10.58
C LEU A 240 -11.53 3.24 10.36
N LYS A 241 -10.37 3.44 10.98
CA LYS A 241 -9.53 4.62 10.77
C LYS A 241 -8.92 4.66 9.38
N GLU A 242 -8.52 3.52 8.82
CA GLU A 242 -8.03 3.46 7.43
C GLU A 242 -9.11 3.89 6.43
N PHE A 243 -10.37 3.55 6.70
CA PHE A 243 -11.50 4.00 5.86
C PHE A 243 -11.85 5.47 6.08
N GLU A 244 -11.72 5.97 7.30
CA GLU A 244 -11.90 7.40 7.61
C GLU A 244 -10.91 8.25 6.81
N GLU A 245 -9.63 7.87 6.80
CA GLU A 245 -8.59 8.52 5.99
C GLU A 245 -8.86 8.43 4.48
N ALA A 246 -9.26 7.24 4.00
CA ALA A 246 -9.50 7.02 2.57
C ALA A 246 -10.76 7.72 2.02
N SER A 247 -11.79 7.88 2.85
CA SER A 247 -13.09 8.40 2.42
C SER A 247 -13.37 9.83 2.85
N GLY A 248 -12.63 10.36 3.83
CA GLY A 248 -12.92 11.64 4.49
C GLY A 248 -14.17 11.60 5.38
N ILE A 249 -14.76 10.43 5.61
CA ILE A 249 -15.98 10.26 6.41
C ILE A 249 -15.60 9.87 7.84
N PRO A 250 -16.15 10.53 8.87
CA PRO A 250 -15.79 10.21 10.24
C PRO A 250 -16.16 8.78 10.62
N LYS A 251 -15.26 8.09 11.35
CA LYS A 251 -15.42 6.67 11.77
C LYS A 251 -16.76 6.36 12.44
N ARG A 252 -17.34 7.34 13.16
CA ARG A 252 -18.63 7.20 13.86
C ARG A 252 -19.78 6.98 12.88
N ARG A 253 -19.77 7.66 11.72
CA ARG A 253 -20.80 7.49 10.68
C ARG A 253 -20.62 6.14 9.99
N ILE A 254 -19.39 5.77 9.64
CA ILE A 254 -19.07 4.47 9.02
C ILE A 254 -19.52 3.33 9.94
N GLY A 255 -19.23 3.42 11.24
CA GLY A 255 -19.66 2.42 12.23
C GLY A 255 -21.19 2.31 12.36
N LYS A 256 -21.91 3.44 12.36
CA LYS A 256 -23.39 3.46 12.37
C LYS A 256 -23.97 2.78 11.13
N SER A 257 -23.42 3.09 9.95
CA SER A 257 -23.80 2.47 8.68
C SER A 257 -23.51 0.97 8.65
N PHE A 258 -22.35 0.55 9.14
CA PHE A 258 -21.98 -0.86 9.28
C PHE A 258 -22.98 -1.62 10.17
N MET A 259 -23.30 -1.08 11.34
CA MET A 259 -24.27 -1.70 12.26
C MET A 259 -25.70 -1.72 11.69
N SER A 260 -26.06 -0.74 10.87
CA SER A 260 -27.34 -0.76 10.14
C SER A 260 -27.35 -1.81 9.04
N LEU A 261 -26.25 -2.01 8.32
CA LEU A 261 -26.15 -3.03 7.27
C LEU A 261 -26.15 -4.44 7.87
N GLN A 262 -25.36 -4.67 8.92
CA GLN A 262 -25.27 -5.97 9.58
C GLN A 262 -26.64 -6.44 10.09
N ARG A 263 -27.42 -5.55 10.72
CA ARG A 263 -28.76 -5.87 11.22
C ARG A 263 -29.80 -6.11 10.13
N ARG A 264 -29.66 -5.46 8.96
CA ARG A 264 -30.66 -5.56 7.88
C ARG A 264 -30.40 -6.73 6.94
N LEU A 265 -29.14 -7.00 6.62
CA LEU A 265 -28.75 -8.09 5.72
C LEU A 265 -28.50 -9.42 6.46
N ASP A 266 -28.66 -9.45 7.77
CA ASP A 266 -28.37 -10.60 8.64
C ASP A 266 -27.00 -11.24 8.33
N LEU A 267 -26.00 -10.38 8.15
CA LEU A 267 -24.66 -10.83 7.79
C LEU A 267 -23.90 -11.27 9.04
N GLU A 268 -23.51 -12.54 9.07
CA GLU A 268 -22.53 -13.03 10.03
C GLU A 268 -21.14 -12.47 9.64
N VAL A 269 -20.75 -11.36 10.26
CA VAL A 269 -19.43 -10.75 10.07
C VAL A 269 -18.58 -11.03 11.30
N LYS A 270 -17.64 -11.98 11.16
CA LYS A 270 -16.66 -12.30 12.19
C LYS A 270 -15.82 -11.07 12.55
N GLN A 271 -15.41 -11.00 13.82
CA GLN A 271 -14.46 -9.98 14.25
C GLN A 271 -13.10 -10.25 13.62
N ALA A 272 -12.38 -9.18 13.31
CA ALA A 272 -11.05 -9.26 12.73
C ALA A 272 -10.06 -9.81 13.76
N THR A 273 -9.33 -10.86 13.40
CA THR A 273 -8.28 -11.44 14.24
C THR A 273 -7.05 -10.56 14.26
N THR A 274 -6.21 -10.68 15.31
CA THR A 274 -4.99 -9.88 15.43
C THR A 274 -3.98 -10.25 14.34
N GLU A 275 -3.95 -11.52 13.93
CA GLU A 275 -3.05 -12.06 12.89
C GLU A 275 -3.18 -11.34 11.53
N GLU A 276 -4.41 -11.05 11.08
CA GLU A 276 -4.66 -10.38 9.79
C GLU A 276 -4.00 -8.99 9.74
N TYR A 277 -4.03 -8.28 10.86
CA TYR A 277 -3.39 -6.97 10.98
C TYR A 277 -1.86 -7.08 11.00
N VAL A 278 -1.32 -8.06 11.73
CA VAL A 278 0.12 -8.24 11.91
C VAL A 278 0.81 -8.49 10.57
N GLN A 279 0.29 -9.40 9.75
CA GLN A 279 0.89 -9.73 8.45
C GLN A 279 1.04 -8.47 7.57
N ARG A 280 -0.01 -7.65 7.52
CA ARG A 280 -0.02 -6.42 6.72
C ARG A 280 0.91 -5.36 7.27
N PHE A 281 0.86 -5.08 8.57
CA PHE A 281 1.67 -4.03 9.18
C PHE A 281 3.16 -4.36 9.15
N CYS A 282 3.53 -5.63 9.36
CA CYS A 282 4.89 -6.13 9.18
C CYS A 282 5.42 -5.86 7.76
N SER A 283 4.57 -6.10 6.75
CA SER A 283 4.91 -5.84 5.35
C SER A 283 5.10 -4.35 5.08
N ARG A 284 4.21 -3.48 5.61
CA ARG A 284 4.32 -2.02 5.47
C ARG A 284 5.56 -1.44 6.17
N LEU A 285 5.97 -2.01 7.30
CA LEU A 285 7.18 -1.62 8.04
C LEU A 285 8.48 -2.19 7.42
N GLY A 286 8.39 -3.01 6.38
CA GLY A 286 9.55 -3.64 5.76
C GLY A 286 10.34 -4.52 6.72
N LEU A 287 9.66 -5.24 7.63
CA LEU A 287 10.33 -6.15 8.57
C LEU A 287 10.82 -7.43 7.87
N PRO A 288 11.96 -8.03 8.29
CA PRO A 288 12.45 -9.29 7.71
C PRO A 288 11.44 -10.42 7.85
N SER A 289 11.36 -11.33 6.87
CA SER A 289 10.39 -12.44 6.86
C SER A 289 10.41 -13.29 8.13
N LYS A 290 11.60 -13.53 8.72
CA LYS A 290 11.74 -14.22 10.01
C LYS A 290 10.98 -13.52 11.13
N THR A 291 11.14 -12.19 11.24
CA THR A 291 10.42 -11.35 12.20
C THR A 291 8.91 -11.39 11.96
N GLN A 292 8.46 -11.38 10.71
CA GLN A 292 7.03 -11.45 10.37
C GLN A 292 6.40 -12.77 10.81
N MET A 293 7.08 -13.89 10.56
CA MET A 293 6.63 -15.23 10.98
C MET A 293 6.52 -15.33 12.49
N ILE A 294 7.55 -14.86 13.22
CA ILE A 294 7.55 -14.81 14.68
C ILE A 294 6.38 -13.95 15.18
N ALA A 295 6.18 -12.77 14.59
CA ALA A 295 5.09 -11.86 14.97
C ALA A 295 3.70 -12.50 14.78
N HIS A 296 3.51 -13.22 13.67
CA HIS A 296 2.27 -13.94 13.41
C HIS A 296 2.00 -15.03 14.47
N THR A 297 3.01 -15.83 14.81
CA THR A 297 2.89 -16.87 15.84
C THR A 297 2.59 -16.29 17.21
N VAL A 298 3.28 -15.21 17.59
CA VAL A 298 3.07 -14.52 18.88
C VAL A 298 1.67 -13.91 18.95
N ALA A 299 1.19 -13.30 17.86
CA ALA A 299 -0.17 -12.74 17.81
C ALA A 299 -1.24 -13.80 17.97
N LYS A 300 -1.09 -14.96 17.30
CA LYS A 300 -2.00 -16.09 17.44
C LYS A 300 -2.02 -16.64 18.86
N LYS A 301 -0.85 -16.74 19.51
CA LYS A 301 -0.74 -17.13 20.92
C LYS A 301 -1.40 -16.12 21.85
N ALA A 302 -1.21 -14.83 21.61
CA ALA A 302 -1.82 -13.76 22.40
C ALA A 302 -3.35 -13.82 22.36
N ASP A 303 -3.93 -14.10 21.18
CA ASP A 303 -5.38 -14.29 21.02
C ASP A 303 -5.86 -15.58 21.71
N SER A 304 -5.13 -16.70 21.61
CA SER A 304 -5.52 -17.96 22.26
C SER A 304 -5.46 -17.94 23.79
N LEU A 305 -4.61 -17.07 24.35
CA LEU A 305 -4.46 -16.88 25.80
C LEU A 305 -5.36 -15.77 26.34
N GLU A 306 -6.20 -15.16 25.49
CA GLU A 306 -7.08 -14.03 25.81
C GLU A 306 -6.38 -12.82 26.46
N LEU A 307 -5.06 -12.70 26.28
CA LEU A 307 -4.24 -11.58 26.76
C LEU A 307 -4.63 -10.25 26.06
N SER A 308 -5.38 -10.34 24.98
CA SER A 308 -5.97 -9.24 24.20
C SER A 308 -7.34 -8.78 24.71
N SER A 309 -7.91 -9.41 25.76
CA SER A 309 -9.25 -9.11 26.25
C SER A 309 -9.42 -7.62 26.64
N GLY A 310 -10.45 -6.98 26.06
CA GLY A 310 -10.78 -5.58 26.29
C GLY A 310 -9.92 -4.55 25.52
N GLN A 311 -8.94 -4.97 24.71
CA GLN A 311 -8.15 -4.07 23.86
C GLN A 311 -8.55 -4.20 22.39
N PRO A 312 -8.45 -3.13 21.58
CA PRO A 312 -8.71 -3.23 20.16
C PRO A 312 -7.61 -4.08 19.47
N PRO A 313 -7.97 -5.01 18.56
CA PRO A 313 -7.01 -5.95 17.95
C PRO A 313 -5.88 -5.25 17.17
N VAL A 314 -6.16 -4.07 16.62
CA VAL A 314 -5.14 -3.23 15.95
C VAL A 314 -4.05 -2.78 16.93
N ALA A 315 -4.40 -2.43 18.17
CA ALA A 315 -3.41 -2.01 19.18
C ALA A 315 -2.60 -3.20 19.72
N VAL A 316 -3.22 -4.37 19.82
CA VAL A 316 -2.53 -5.62 20.15
C VAL A 316 -1.53 -5.96 19.06
N ALA A 317 -1.94 -5.93 17.78
CA ALA A 317 -1.07 -6.14 16.63
C ALA A 317 0.14 -5.19 16.63
N ALA A 318 -0.08 -3.88 16.82
CA ALA A 318 0.98 -2.88 16.89
C ALA A 318 1.98 -3.18 18.02
N SER A 319 1.48 -3.58 19.19
CA SER A 319 2.31 -3.88 20.37
C SER A 319 3.09 -5.18 20.20
N VAL A 320 2.48 -6.22 19.62
CA VAL A 320 3.17 -7.48 19.28
C VAL A 320 4.31 -7.22 18.30
N ILE A 321 4.07 -6.42 17.26
CA ILE A 321 5.11 -6.05 16.29
C ILE A 321 6.25 -5.33 16.99
N TYR A 322 5.97 -4.37 17.86
CA TYR A 322 6.99 -3.65 18.61
C TYR A 322 7.86 -4.59 19.47
N LEU A 323 7.24 -5.51 20.21
CA LEU A 323 7.94 -6.48 21.06
C LEU A 323 8.81 -7.45 20.24
N VAL A 324 8.26 -7.97 19.15
CA VAL A 324 8.97 -8.94 18.28
C VAL A 324 10.08 -8.27 17.48
N ALA A 325 9.88 -7.03 17.02
CA ALA A 325 10.91 -6.21 16.41
C ALA A 325 12.09 -5.98 17.37
N ALA A 326 11.80 -5.74 18.65
CA ALA A 326 12.83 -5.61 19.68
C ALA A 326 13.58 -6.93 19.95
N TYR A 327 12.89 -8.07 19.87
CA TYR A 327 13.49 -9.39 20.08
C TYR A 327 14.38 -9.85 18.91
N THR A 328 13.98 -9.56 17.67
CA THR A 328 14.70 -9.99 16.45
C THR A 328 15.78 -9.02 15.98
N ASN A 329 16.16 -8.05 16.82
CA ASN A 329 17.11 -6.97 16.53
C ASN A 329 16.72 -6.08 15.32
N ALA A 330 15.44 -6.08 14.93
CA ALA A 330 14.87 -5.23 13.88
C ALA A 330 14.02 -4.11 14.50
N LYS A 331 14.58 -3.41 15.50
CA LYS A 331 13.88 -2.40 16.31
C LYS A 331 13.29 -1.30 15.43
N ARG A 332 12.05 -0.91 15.72
CA ARG A 332 11.32 0.18 15.09
C ARG A 332 10.90 1.19 16.15
N SER A 333 10.80 2.46 15.78
CA SER A 333 10.38 3.49 16.73
C SER A 333 8.88 3.36 17.00
N ILE A 334 8.44 3.84 18.18
CA ILE A 334 7.02 3.84 18.54
C ILE A 334 6.22 4.73 17.57
N GLN A 335 6.82 5.83 17.13
CA GLN A 335 6.25 6.76 16.16
C GLN A 335 6.04 6.07 14.81
N GLU A 336 7.07 5.39 14.29
CA GLU A 336 7.01 4.70 13.00
C GLU A 336 5.90 3.63 12.97
N ILE A 337 5.74 2.86 14.06
CA ILE A 337 4.65 1.88 14.15
C ILE A 337 3.29 2.57 14.31
N SER A 338 3.22 3.65 15.10
CA SER A 338 2.02 4.46 15.27
C SER A 338 1.51 5.01 13.93
N ASP A 339 2.41 5.53 13.09
CA ASP A 339 2.09 6.10 11.79
C ASP A 339 1.52 5.05 10.83
N VAL A 340 2.10 3.85 10.81
CA VAL A 340 1.62 2.75 9.95
C VAL A 340 0.29 2.15 10.45
N THR A 341 0.11 2.05 11.76
CA THR A 341 -1.05 1.39 12.39
C THR A 341 -2.21 2.33 12.69
N MET A 342 -1.98 3.65 12.62
CA MET A 342 -2.94 4.71 12.97
C MET A 342 -3.45 4.60 14.42
N ILE A 343 -2.63 4.09 15.35
CA ILE A 343 -2.94 3.96 16.78
C ILE A 343 -2.12 4.99 17.57
N GLY A 344 -2.76 5.67 18.53
CA GLY A 344 -2.04 6.63 19.35
C GLY A 344 -0.98 5.97 20.24
N GLU A 345 0.19 6.60 20.36
CA GLU A 345 1.34 6.06 21.10
C GLU A 345 1.00 5.62 22.54
N LYS A 346 0.16 6.40 23.25
CA LYS A 346 -0.24 6.09 24.64
C LYS A 346 -0.97 4.76 24.73
N SER A 347 -1.89 4.51 23.80
CA SER A 347 -2.63 3.24 23.74
C SER A 347 -1.70 2.07 23.44
N MET A 348 -0.77 2.24 22.51
CA MET A 348 0.21 1.21 22.19
C MET A 348 1.15 0.92 23.37
N LYS A 349 1.67 1.95 24.06
CA LYS A 349 2.51 1.79 25.27
C LYS A 349 1.77 1.04 26.38
N ARG A 350 0.48 1.33 26.59
CA ARG A 350 -0.35 0.63 27.57
C ARG A 350 -0.45 -0.86 27.25
N VAL A 351 -0.82 -1.21 26.01
CA VAL A 351 -0.98 -2.61 25.59
C VAL A 351 0.36 -3.34 25.61
N CYS A 352 1.44 -2.69 25.17
CA CYS A 352 2.78 -3.25 25.25
C CYS A 352 3.21 -3.56 26.69
N LYS A 353 2.87 -2.69 27.67
CA LYS A 353 3.16 -2.94 29.09
C LYS A 353 2.42 -4.18 29.61
N GLU A 354 1.17 -4.37 29.21
CA GLU A 354 0.38 -5.55 29.59
C GLU A 354 0.96 -6.83 28.97
N LEU A 355 1.23 -6.84 27.67
CA LEU A 355 1.84 -7.99 26.98
C LEU A 355 3.24 -8.33 27.52
N ASN A 356 3.99 -7.34 28.01
CA ASN A 356 5.30 -7.59 28.58
C ASN A 356 5.26 -8.31 29.94
N LYS A 357 4.14 -8.25 30.68
CA LYS A 357 3.97 -9.01 31.93
C LYS A 357 3.96 -10.52 31.67
N SER A 358 3.35 -10.95 30.58
CA SER A 358 3.26 -12.35 30.14
C SER A 358 4.28 -12.71 29.04
N ARG A 359 5.39 -11.97 28.95
CA ARG A 359 6.42 -12.16 27.91
C ARG A 359 6.94 -13.59 27.85
N VAL A 360 7.17 -14.23 29.00
CA VAL A 360 7.75 -15.58 29.04
C VAL A 360 6.87 -16.57 28.27
N VAL A 361 5.56 -16.56 28.55
CA VAL A 361 4.57 -17.45 27.92
C VAL A 361 4.39 -17.12 26.44
N LEU A 362 4.39 -15.84 26.06
CA LEU A 362 4.21 -15.42 24.66
C LEU A 362 5.35 -15.89 23.74
N PHE A 363 6.58 -15.86 24.25
CA PHE A 363 7.77 -16.25 23.50
C PHE A 363 8.20 -17.71 23.74
N GLU A 364 7.49 -18.44 24.60
CA GLU A 364 7.74 -19.85 24.87
C GLU A 364 7.58 -20.68 23.58
N GLY A 365 8.59 -21.46 23.22
CA GLY A 365 8.61 -22.26 21.98
C GLY A 365 8.72 -21.44 20.69
N VAL A 366 8.98 -20.13 20.77
CA VAL A 366 9.26 -19.25 19.62
C VAL A 366 10.77 -19.05 19.42
N VAL A 367 11.59 -19.73 20.23
CA VAL A 367 13.06 -19.69 20.15
C VAL A 367 13.53 -20.36 18.85
N MET A 368 14.07 -19.51 17.97
CA MET A 368 14.91 -19.73 16.78
C MET A 368 15.08 -21.18 16.30
N THR A 369 14.41 -21.50 15.19
CA THR A 369 15.02 -22.33 14.13
C THR A 369 15.51 -21.43 13.00
#